data_AF-A0A355XQR9-F1
#
_entry.id   AF-A0A355XQR9-F1
#
_cell.length_a   1.000
_cell.length_b   1.000
_cell.length_c   1.000
_cell.angle_alpha   90.00
_cell.angle_beta   90.00
_cell.angle_gamma   90.00
#
_symmetry.space_group_name_H-M   'P 1'
#
loop_
_entity.id
_entity.type
_entity.pdbx_description
1 polymer ?
#
loop_
_entity_poly.entity_id
_entity_poly.type
_entity_poly.pdbx_seq_one_letter_code
_entity_poly.pdbx_strand_id
1 'polypeptide(L)'
;MNSNIIKGQLCKKNSRSYIHCSRQPVFQDRLIWEGYLTHWLDKQVCARELPQVDYETGQPIIIMWPDEPPADEPYVDFYYNERLVKYPASLFGHNAIN
;
A
#
# COMPACT_ATOMS: atom_id res chain seq x y z
N MET A 1 9.26 -9.25 -14.54
CA MET A 1 9.03 -10.05 -13.32
C MET A 1 7.56 -10.01 -13.01
N ASN A 2 6.85 -11.15 -13.08
CA ASN A 2 5.41 -11.21 -12.80
C ASN A 2 5.18 -11.07 -11.29
N SER A 3 4.95 -9.86 -10.82
CA SER A 3 4.44 -9.61 -9.47
C SER A 3 2.97 -9.98 -9.46
N ASN A 4 2.63 -11.20 -9.04
CA ASN A 4 1.22 -11.60 -8.89
C ASN A 4 0.55 -10.70 -7.85
N ILE A 5 -0.50 -10.00 -8.25
CA ILE A 5 -1.33 -9.21 -7.35
C ILE A 5 -2.21 -10.17 -6.56
N ILE A 6 -2.13 -10.09 -5.25
CA ILE A 6 -2.96 -10.84 -4.32
C ILE A 6 -4.14 -9.95 -3.93
N LYS A 7 -5.35 -10.53 -3.94
CA LYS A 7 -6.58 -9.87 -3.51
C LYS A 7 -7.18 -10.61 -2.31
N GLY A 8 -7.62 -9.87 -1.31
CA GLY A 8 -8.30 -10.41 -0.14
C GLY A 8 -8.56 -9.36 0.93
N GLN A 9 -9.07 -9.80 2.08
CA GLN A 9 -9.42 -8.90 3.18
C GLN A 9 -8.22 -8.72 4.10
N LEU A 10 -7.88 -7.48 4.45
CA LEU A 10 -6.84 -7.21 5.46
C LEU A 10 -7.38 -7.53 6.87
N CYS A 11 -6.70 -8.40 7.60
CA CYS A 11 -7.11 -8.82 8.94
C CYS A 11 -5.96 -8.66 9.95
N LYS A 12 -6.31 -8.45 11.23
CA LYS A 12 -5.37 -8.48 12.36
C LYS A 12 -5.94 -9.36 13.48
N LYS A 13 -5.23 -10.42 13.86
CA LYS A 13 -5.62 -11.33 14.95
C LYS A 13 -4.41 -11.69 15.81
N ASN A 14 -4.54 -11.62 17.13
CA ASN A 14 -3.47 -11.95 18.09
C ASN A 14 -2.13 -11.27 17.74
N SER A 15 -2.18 -9.98 17.43
CA SER A 15 -1.03 -9.16 17.02
C SER A 15 -0.37 -9.55 15.69
N ARG A 16 -0.94 -10.48 14.91
CA ARG A 16 -0.49 -10.81 13.56
C ARG A 16 -1.45 -10.23 12.52
N SER A 17 -0.87 -9.57 11.53
CA SER A 17 -1.58 -9.04 10.37
C SER A 17 -1.41 -9.98 9.17
N TYR A 18 -2.47 -10.16 8.40
CA TYR A 18 -2.45 -11.02 7.21
C TYR A 18 -3.54 -10.60 6.22
N ILE A 19 -3.44 -11.08 4.98
CA ILE A 19 -4.52 -10.95 4.00
C ILE A 19 -5.26 -12.28 3.93
N HIS A 20 -6.56 -12.26 4.22
CA HIS A 20 -7.44 -13.41 4.09
C HIS A 20 -7.92 -13.55 2.64
N CYS A 21 -7.38 -14.54 1.94
CA CYS A 21 -7.76 -14.88 0.57
C CYS A 21 -8.63 -16.15 0.56
N SER A 22 -9.36 -16.40 -0.53
CA SER A 22 -10.31 -17.51 -0.68
C SER A 22 -9.75 -18.92 -0.44
N ARG A 23 -8.44 -19.12 -0.57
CA ARG A 23 -7.79 -20.42 -0.32
C ARG A 23 -7.11 -20.52 1.05
N GLN A 24 -6.34 -19.50 1.42
CA GLN A 24 -5.58 -19.48 2.67
C GLN A 24 -5.12 -18.05 2.99
N PRO A 25 -4.85 -17.73 4.28
CA PRO A 25 -4.32 -16.43 4.64
C PRO A 25 -2.84 -16.31 4.26
N VAL A 26 -2.46 -15.18 3.68
CA VAL A 26 -1.09 -14.89 3.24
C VAL A 26 -0.45 -13.79 4.10
N PHE A 27 0.89 -13.69 4.07
CA PHE A 27 1.67 -12.66 4.77
C PHE A 27 1.59 -12.69 6.32
N GLN A 28 1.18 -13.80 6.93
CA GLN A 28 0.98 -13.92 8.38
C GLN A 28 2.25 -13.65 9.22
N ASP A 29 3.43 -13.95 8.68
CA ASP A 29 4.74 -13.74 9.33
C ASP A 29 5.56 -12.67 8.61
N ARG A 30 4.89 -11.76 7.91
CA ARG A 30 5.50 -10.66 7.14
C ARG A 30 5.10 -9.33 7.72
N LEU A 31 6.00 -8.35 7.60
CA LEU A 31 5.71 -6.98 8.02
C LEU A 31 4.65 -6.36 7.10
N ILE A 32 3.47 -6.10 7.65
CA ILE A 32 2.48 -5.19 7.07
C ILE A 32 2.59 -3.89 7.86
N TRP A 33 2.93 -2.79 7.18
CA TRP A 33 3.11 -1.50 7.85
C TRP A 33 1.82 -1.05 8.55
N GLU A 34 1.97 -0.49 9.76
CA GLU A 34 0.85 -0.06 10.60
C GLU A 34 -0.03 1.01 9.93
N GLY A 35 0.53 1.80 9.00
CA GLY A 35 -0.27 2.71 8.17
C GLY A 35 -1.37 2.00 7.38
N TYR A 36 -1.05 0.85 6.76
CA TYR A 36 -2.06 0.06 6.03
C TYR A 36 -3.13 -0.49 6.96
N LEU A 37 -2.74 -0.98 8.14
CA LEU A 37 -3.68 -1.46 9.14
C LEU A 37 -4.59 -0.34 9.63
N THR A 38 -4.03 0.85 9.86
CA THR A 38 -4.80 2.03 10.33
C THR A 38 -5.88 2.45 9.31
N HIS A 39 -5.58 2.37 8.02
CA HIS A 39 -6.48 2.88 6.98
C HIS A 39 -7.41 1.82 6.37
N TRP A 40 -6.97 0.56 6.33
CA TRP A 40 -7.61 -0.48 5.53
C TRP A 40 -7.89 -1.80 6.28
N LEU A 41 -7.79 -1.83 7.61
CA LEU A 41 -8.22 -3.00 8.38
C LEU A 41 -9.68 -3.36 8.04
N ASP A 42 -9.94 -4.66 7.88
CA ASP A 42 -11.22 -5.26 7.49
C ASP A 42 -11.73 -4.88 6.09
N LYS A 43 -10.95 -4.14 5.29
CA LYS A 43 -11.28 -3.80 3.89
C LYS A 43 -10.69 -4.79 2.90
N GLN A 44 -11.30 -4.83 1.71
CA GLN A 44 -10.73 -5.53 0.56
C GLN A 44 -9.55 -4.74 0.02
N VAL A 45 -8.43 -5.43 -0.14
CA VAL A 45 -7.17 -4.85 -0.59
C VAL A 45 -6.55 -5.69 -1.69
N CYS A 46 -5.81 -5.01 -2.55
CA CYS A 46 -4.81 -5.60 -3.42
C CYS A 46 -3.43 -5.43 -2.77
N ALA A 47 -2.56 -6.42 -2.93
CA ALA A 47 -1.19 -6.34 -2.46
C ALA A 47 -0.23 -7.08 -3.39
N ARG A 48 1.04 -6.67 -3.37
CA ARG A 48 2.13 -7.40 -4.02
C ARG A 48 3.45 -7.20 -3.27
N GLU A 49 4.36 -8.13 -3.44
CA GLU A 49 5.74 -7.96 -3.00
C GLU A 49 6.53 -7.13 -4.02
N LEU A 50 7.38 -6.25 -3.50
CA LEU A 50 8.35 -5.48 -4.26
C LEU A 50 9.74 -6.11 -4.14
N PRO A 51 10.62 -5.96 -5.14
CA PRO A 51 12.01 -6.44 -5.03
C PRO A 51 12.83 -5.68 -4.00
N GLN A 52 12.42 -4.45 -3.63
CA GLN A 52 13.01 -3.68 -2.56
C GLN A 52 12.74 -4.34 -1.21
N VAL A 53 13.68 -4.20 -0.28
CA VAL A 53 13.60 -4.77 1.06
C VAL A 53 13.34 -3.69 2.11
N ASP A 54 12.60 -4.06 3.14
CA ASP A 54 12.44 -3.27 4.34
C ASP A 54 13.75 -3.27 5.14
N TYR A 55 14.18 -2.10 5.62
CA TYR A 55 15.49 -1.93 6.23
C TYR A 55 15.63 -2.62 7.59
N GLU A 56 14.54 -2.78 8.34
CA GLU A 56 14.57 -3.38 9.68
C GLU A 56 14.51 -4.90 9.60
N THR A 57 13.65 -5.42 8.73
CA THR A 57 13.39 -6.86 8.62
C THR A 57 14.23 -7.56 7.55
N GLY A 58 14.78 -6.81 6.59
CA GLY A 58 15.48 -7.34 5.42
C GLY A 58 14.56 -8.11 4.46
N GLN A 59 13.24 -8.08 4.68
CA GLN A 59 12.26 -8.80 3.87
C GLN A 59 11.78 -7.94 2.71
N PRO A 60 11.41 -8.54 1.56
CA PRO A 60 10.73 -7.83 0.48
C PRO A 60 9.51 -7.03 0.98
N ILE A 61 9.44 -5.76 0.59
CA ILE A 61 8.37 -4.84 0.98
C ILE A 61 7.05 -5.30 0.38
N ILE A 62 5.98 -5.29 1.19
CA ILE A 62 4.61 -5.46 0.73
C ILE A 62 4.02 -4.08 0.45
N ILE A 63 3.63 -3.82 -0.80
CA ILE A 63 2.82 -2.65 -1.14
C ILE A 63 1.36 -3.06 -1.25
N MET A 64 0.47 -2.22 -0.71
CA MET A 64 -0.96 -2.48 -0.58
C MET A 64 -1.76 -1.27 -1.02
N TRP A 65 -2.96 -1.50 -1.57
CA TRP A 65 -3.94 -0.48 -1.94
C TRP A 65 -5.36 -1.06 -1.86
N PRO A 66 -6.41 -0.24 -1.72
CA PRO A 66 -7.78 -0.74 -1.65
C PRO A 66 -8.18 -1.39 -2.99
N ASP A 67 -8.97 -2.47 -2.92
CA ASP A 67 -9.62 -3.08 -4.10
C ASP A 67 -10.92 -2.32 -4.41
N GLU A 68 -10.77 -1.03 -4.72
CA GLU A 68 -11.89 -0.16 -5.09
C GLU A 68 -12.29 -0.36 -6.55
N PRO A 69 -13.60 -0.32 -6.86
CA PRO A 69 -14.02 -0.28 -8.25
C PRO A 69 -13.47 0.99 -8.92
N PRO A 70 -13.15 0.93 -10.23
CA PRO A 70 -12.79 2.13 -10.96
C PRO A 70 -13.91 3.16 -10.83
N ALA A 71 -13.54 4.42 -10.64
CA ALA A 71 -14.51 5.51 -10.56
C ALA A 71 -15.33 5.60 -11.85
N ASP A 72 -16.64 5.86 -11.71
CA ASP A 72 -17.55 5.99 -12.85
C ASP A 72 -17.16 7.16 -13.77
N GLU A 73 -16.54 8.21 -13.19
CA GLU A 73 -16.01 9.36 -13.93
C GLU A 73 -14.51 9.57 -13.60
N PRO A 74 -13.67 9.86 -14.61
CA PRO A 74 -12.27 10.18 -14.37
C PRO A 74 -12.19 11.53 -13.64
N TYR A 75 -11.51 11.54 -12.49
CA TYR A 75 -11.24 12.76 -11.73
C TYR A 75 -9.74 12.93 -11.51
N VAL A 76 -9.31 14.18 -11.31
CA VAL A 76 -7.91 14.55 -11.07
C VAL A 76 -7.81 15.10 -9.65
N ASP A 77 -7.10 14.39 -8.77
CA ASP A 77 -6.75 14.89 -7.44
C ASP A 77 -5.43 15.65 -7.48
N PHE A 78 -5.51 16.97 -7.24
CA PHE A 78 -4.33 17.79 -7.05
C PHE A 78 -3.79 17.63 -5.63
N TYR A 79 -2.81 16.75 -5.46
CA TYR A 79 -2.07 16.66 -4.21
C TYR A 79 -0.95 17.70 -4.16
N TYR A 80 -1.24 18.86 -3.57
CA TYR A 80 -0.21 19.86 -3.31
C TYR A 80 0.59 19.47 -2.06
N ASN A 81 1.71 18.79 -2.28
CA ASN A 81 2.75 18.66 -1.26
C ASN A 81 3.38 20.04 -1.07
N GLU A 82 3.03 20.76 -0.01
CA GLU A 82 3.80 21.91 0.48
C GLU A 82 5.20 21.44 0.91
N ARG A 83 6.11 21.22 -0.04
CA ARG A 83 7.40 20.62 0.27
C ARG A 83 8.37 21.66 0.81
N LEU A 84 8.65 21.51 2.11
CA LEU A 84 9.91 21.75 2.80
C LEU A 84 10.67 22.98 2.30
N VAL A 85 10.46 24.10 2.99
CA VAL A 85 11.03 25.46 2.84
C VAL A 85 12.56 25.53 2.58
N LYS A 86 13.30 24.41 2.63
CA LYS A 86 14.75 24.33 2.55
C LYS A 86 15.33 24.00 1.16
N TYR A 87 14.54 23.74 0.12
CA TYR A 87 15.07 23.38 -1.21
C TYR A 87 14.47 24.20 -2.36
N PRO A 88 15.27 25.02 -3.08
CA PRO A 88 14.79 25.85 -4.20
C PRO A 88 14.14 25.05 -5.33
N ALA A 89 14.59 23.81 -5.57
CA ALA A 89 14.01 22.92 -6.57
C ALA A 89 12.57 22.48 -6.24
N SER A 90 12.10 22.67 -5.00
CA SER A 90 10.73 22.34 -4.60
C SER A 90 9.68 23.35 -5.05
N LEU A 91 10.09 24.54 -5.54
CA LEU A 91 9.15 25.50 -6.14
C LEU A 91 8.48 24.97 -7.41
N PHE A 92 9.11 24.01 -8.08
CA PHE A 92 8.64 23.53 -9.38
C PHE A 92 7.55 22.47 -9.32
N GLY A 93 7.07 22.10 -8.11
CA GLY A 93 5.91 21.23 -7.91
C GLY A 93 6.00 19.89 -8.64
N HIS A 94 6.27 18.80 -7.93
CA HIS A 94 6.16 17.48 -8.55
C HIS A 94 4.67 17.13 -8.72
N ASN A 95 4.13 17.31 -9.92
CA ASN A 95 2.79 16.86 -10.26
C ASN A 95 2.79 15.33 -10.36
N ALA A 96 1.98 14.67 -9.53
CA ALA A 96 1.61 13.28 -9.74
C ALA A 96 0.27 13.25 -10.48
N ILE A 97 0.24 12.58 -11.63
CA ILE A 97 -0.98 12.33 -12.40
C ILE A 97 -1.24 10.82 -12.29
N ASN A 98 -2.43 10.44 -11.80
CA ASN A 98 -2.90 9.05 -11.75
C ASN A 98 -3.81 8.75 -12.94
#